data_AF-A0A2V7RWW0-F1
#
_entry.id   AF-A0A2V7RWW0-F1
#
_cell.length_a   1.000
_cell.length_b   1.000
_cell.length_c   1.000
_cell.angle_alpha   90.00
_cell.angle_beta   90.00
_cell.angle_gamma   90.00
#
_symmetry.space_group_name_H-M   'P 1'
#
loop_
_entity.id
_entity.type
_entity.pdbx_description
1 polymer ?
#
loop_
_entity_poly.entity_id
_entity_poly.type
_entity_poly.pdbx_seq_one_letter_code
_entity_poly.pdbx_strand_id
1 'polypeptide(L)'
;MTGPAAAAPPCPSCQSPASGKYCSNCGAPLAGARCAACDTALTPGAKFCHRCGTPAGMTADARLATRGAERGFGSVLPWAVAAIALVALIALVAGQRFARSTPPATVASEVPATATQSGTAPVDISQMSPEERAERLYDRVMALNERGRADSVRFFAPMAMQAYAMLGRLNADQRYDLGRIAAVSGDARVAKAQSDSILASDPQHLLGLLLAADASRLRGDRVGENTYLRRFVIAEPSERTKQLPEYLQHVTEIDARLAQARSR
;
A
#
# COMPACT_ATOMS: atom_id res chain seq x y z
N MET A 1 -2.47 -66.78 12.09
CA MET A 1 -1.94 -66.20 10.85
C MET A 1 -2.05 -64.67 10.97
N THR A 2 -1.04 -64.01 11.52
CA THR A 2 -0.97 -62.54 11.58
C THR A 2 -0.45 -62.04 10.23
N GLY A 3 -1.33 -61.46 9.41
CA GLY A 3 -0.93 -60.84 8.14
C GLY A 3 -0.02 -59.61 8.37
N PRO A 4 0.84 -59.25 7.41
CA PRO A 4 1.73 -58.12 7.55
C PRO A 4 0.94 -56.81 7.67
N ALA A 5 1.24 -56.02 8.69
CA ALA A 5 0.70 -54.68 8.86
C ALA A 5 1.12 -53.81 7.67
N ALA A 6 0.14 -53.31 6.90
CA ALA A 6 0.40 -52.41 5.79
C ALA A 6 1.09 -51.13 6.30
N ALA A 7 2.26 -50.81 5.74
CA ALA A 7 3.00 -49.61 6.08
C ALA A 7 2.19 -48.36 5.71
N ALA A 8 2.06 -47.42 6.65
CA ALA A 8 1.38 -46.15 6.41
C ALA A 8 2.14 -45.33 5.34
N PRO A 9 1.44 -44.68 4.39
CA PRO A 9 2.11 -43.87 3.37
C PRO A 9 2.87 -42.69 4.02
N PRO A 10 4.02 -42.30 3.46
CA PRO A 10 4.81 -41.20 3.99
C PRO A 10 4.09 -39.85 3.76
N CYS A 11 4.28 -38.93 4.70
CA CYS A 11 3.76 -37.56 4.57
C CYS A 11 4.41 -36.86 3.36
N PRO A 12 3.64 -36.24 2.45
CA PRO A 12 4.20 -35.54 1.29
C PRO A 12 5.03 -34.30 1.66
N SER A 13 4.90 -33.77 2.89
CA SER A 13 5.63 -32.58 3.33
C SER A 13 6.90 -32.87 4.11
N CYS A 14 6.94 -33.92 4.93
CA CYS A 14 8.09 -34.22 5.80
C CYS A 14 8.59 -35.67 5.72
N GLN A 15 7.97 -36.50 4.88
CA GLN A 15 8.33 -37.90 4.61
C GLN A 15 8.22 -38.85 5.81
N SER A 16 7.81 -38.39 6.99
CA SER A 16 7.54 -39.25 8.14
C SER A 16 6.32 -40.14 7.90
N PRO A 17 6.27 -41.36 8.45
CA PRO A 17 5.08 -42.20 8.42
C PRO A 17 3.91 -41.44 9.03
N ALA A 18 2.81 -41.33 8.28
CA ALA A 18 1.70 -40.49 8.71
C ALA A 18 0.37 -41.22 8.52
N SER A 19 -0.53 -41.05 9.49
CA SER A 19 -1.89 -41.59 9.46
C SER A 19 -2.87 -40.53 9.95
N GLY A 20 -4.15 -40.68 9.58
CA GLY A 20 -5.19 -39.70 9.89
C GLY A 20 -5.31 -38.56 8.89
N LYS A 21 -5.97 -37.46 9.28
CA LYS A 21 -6.22 -36.29 8.41
C LYS A 21 -5.08 -35.27 8.41
N TYR A 22 -4.20 -35.29 9.41
CA TYR A 22 -3.05 -34.39 9.51
C TYR A 22 -1.84 -35.17 10.00
N CYS A 23 -0.65 -34.82 9.49
CA CYS A 23 0.59 -35.44 9.94
C CYS A 23 0.91 -35.00 11.37
N SER A 24 1.17 -35.97 12.26
CA SER A 24 1.56 -35.70 13.65
C SER A 24 2.93 -35.05 13.79
N ASN A 25 3.83 -35.23 12.81
CA ASN A 25 5.19 -34.69 12.87
C ASN A 25 5.28 -33.24 12.38
N CYS A 26 4.58 -32.88 11.29
CA CYS A 26 4.70 -31.55 10.68
C CYS A 26 3.37 -30.78 10.53
N GLY A 27 2.24 -31.35 10.94
CA GLY A 27 0.92 -30.72 10.86
C GLY A 27 0.32 -30.63 9.45
N ALA A 28 1.02 -31.11 8.41
CA ALA A 28 0.53 -31.04 7.03
C ALA A 28 -0.75 -31.87 6.83
N PRO A 29 -1.72 -31.38 6.04
CA PRO A 29 -2.93 -32.12 5.74
C PRO A 29 -2.62 -33.38 4.92
N LEU A 30 -3.29 -34.48 5.22
CA LEU A 30 -3.26 -35.74 4.48
C LEU A 30 -4.57 -35.93 3.70
N ALA A 31 -4.70 -37.04 2.98
CA ALA A 31 -5.90 -37.35 2.21
C ALA A 31 -7.16 -37.30 3.11
N GLY A 32 -8.16 -36.50 2.72
CA GLY A 32 -9.40 -36.33 3.47
C GLY A 32 -9.42 -35.19 4.51
N ALA A 33 -8.37 -34.38 4.60
CA ALA A 33 -8.38 -33.15 5.39
C ALA A 33 -9.33 -32.10 4.79
N ARG A 34 -9.99 -31.31 5.66
CA ARG A 34 -10.90 -30.23 5.25
C ARG A 34 -10.48 -28.92 5.90
N CYS A 35 -10.73 -27.81 5.23
CA CYS A 35 -10.41 -26.48 5.75
C CYS A 35 -11.32 -26.13 6.92
N ALA A 36 -10.76 -25.75 8.08
CA ALA A 36 -11.57 -25.32 9.23
C ALA A 36 -12.36 -24.02 8.99
N ALA A 37 -12.04 -23.27 7.93
CA ALA A 37 -12.69 -21.99 7.65
C ALA A 37 -13.88 -22.07 6.68
N CYS A 38 -13.78 -22.89 5.64
CA CYS A 38 -14.74 -22.99 4.55
C CYS A 38 -15.13 -24.43 4.19
N ASP A 39 -14.67 -25.41 4.98
CA ASP A 39 -14.94 -26.84 4.84
C ASP A 39 -14.57 -27.49 3.49
N THR A 40 -13.78 -26.79 2.66
CA THR A 40 -13.28 -27.33 1.39
C THR A 40 -12.18 -28.35 1.63
N ALA A 41 -12.17 -29.43 0.83
CA ALA A 41 -11.12 -30.45 0.88
C ALA A 41 -9.74 -29.82 0.61
N LEU A 42 -8.75 -30.17 1.43
CA LEU A 42 -7.38 -29.69 1.28
C LEU A 42 -6.57 -30.70 0.46
N THR A 43 -5.71 -30.17 -0.40
CA THR A 43 -4.71 -30.98 -1.10
C THR A 43 -3.69 -31.52 -0.08
N PRO A 44 -3.33 -32.81 -0.13
CA PRO A 44 -2.29 -33.36 0.74
C PRO A 44 -1.00 -32.54 0.65
N GLY A 45 -0.46 -32.12 1.80
CA GLY A 45 0.75 -31.29 1.90
C GLY A 45 0.58 -29.80 1.66
N ALA A 46 -0.65 -29.29 1.43
CA ALA A 46 -0.88 -27.86 1.24
C ALA A 46 -0.61 -27.05 2.52
N LYS A 47 0.06 -25.89 2.38
CA LYS A 47 0.28 -24.94 3.49
C LYS A 47 -0.93 -24.03 3.73
N PHE A 48 -1.73 -23.77 2.70
CA PHE A 48 -2.93 -22.91 2.74
C PHE A 48 -4.07 -23.53 1.94
N CYS A 49 -5.32 -23.19 2.30
CA CYS A 49 -6.50 -23.57 1.55
C CYS A 49 -6.54 -22.84 0.20
N HIS A 50 -6.57 -23.58 -0.91
CA HIS A 50 -6.63 -23.02 -2.26
C HIS A 50 -7.89 -22.17 -2.52
N ARG A 51 -8.96 -22.33 -1.72
CA ARG A 51 -10.22 -21.63 -1.93
C ARG A 51 -10.37 -20.35 -1.09
N CYS A 52 -9.84 -20.31 0.13
CA CYS A 52 -10.06 -19.20 1.06
C CYS A 52 -8.79 -18.64 1.71
N GLY A 53 -7.62 -19.19 1.39
CA GLY A 53 -6.32 -18.72 1.93
C GLY A 53 -6.05 -19.04 3.39
N THR A 54 -6.97 -19.68 4.12
CA THR A 54 -6.73 -20.06 5.53
C THR A 54 -5.58 -21.06 5.63
N PRO A 55 -4.62 -20.89 6.56
CA PRO A 55 -3.52 -21.83 6.75
C PRO A 55 -4.04 -23.23 7.10
N ALA A 56 -3.45 -24.24 6.49
CA ALA A 56 -3.80 -25.64 6.75
C ALA A 56 -3.38 -26.03 8.17
N GLY A 57 -4.24 -26.80 8.86
CA GLY A 57 -3.99 -27.24 10.24
C GLY A 57 -4.45 -26.28 11.34
N MET A 58 -5.05 -25.12 10.99
CA MET A 58 -5.67 -24.22 11.97
C MET A 58 -6.97 -24.83 12.51
N THR A 59 -7.14 -24.89 13.84
CA THR A 59 -8.36 -25.39 14.48
C THR A 59 -9.42 -24.29 14.58
N ALA A 60 -10.70 -24.69 14.69
CA ALA A 60 -11.82 -23.76 14.86
C ALA A 60 -11.68 -22.89 16.13
N ASP A 61 -11.07 -23.44 17.19
CA ASP A 61 -10.83 -22.73 18.46
C ASP A 61 -9.77 -21.63 18.32
N ALA A 62 -8.69 -21.89 17.56
CA ALA A 62 -7.68 -20.88 17.26
C ALA A 62 -8.26 -19.68 16.48
N ARG A 63 -9.31 -19.91 15.67
CA ARG A 63 -10.06 -18.88 14.94
C ARG A 63 -10.96 -18.05 15.86
N LEU A 64 -11.57 -18.67 16.88
CA LEU A 64 -12.36 -17.95 17.88
C LEU A 64 -11.46 -17.06 18.75
N ALA A 65 -10.25 -17.51 19.08
CA ALA A 65 -9.26 -16.71 19.81
C ALA A 65 -8.79 -15.48 19.01
N THR A 66 -8.49 -15.62 17.72
CA THR A 66 -8.10 -14.48 16.86
C THR A 66 -9.24 -13.49 16.65
N ARG A 67 -10.48 -13.96 16.56
CA ARG A 67 -11.67 -13.09 16.50
C ARG A 67 -12.10 -12.52 17.87
N GLY A 68 -11.61 -13.09 18.97
CA GLY A 68 -11.87 -12.63 20.34
C GLY A 68 -11.02 -11.42 20.71
N ALA A 69 -9.78 -11.37 20.22
CA ALA A 69 -8.88 -10.23 20.38
C ALA A 69 -9.45 -8.93 19.79
N GLU A 70 -10.24 -9.02 18.71
CA GLU A 70 -10.88 -7.84 18.08
C GLU A 70 -12.21 -7.42 18.73
N ARG A 71 -12.80 -8.25 19.61
CA ARG A 71 -14.11 -7.95 20.25
C ARG A 71 -14.03 -7.35 21.65
N GLY A 72 -12.82 -7.12 22.18
CA GLY A 72 -12.60 -6.57 23.53
C GLY A 72 -13.05 -5.10 23.75
N PHE A 73 -13.47 -4.37 22.72
CA PHE A 73 -13.87 -2.95 22.83
C PHE A 73 -15.39 -2.71 22.62
N GLY A 74 -16.19 -3.75 22.45
CA GLY A 74 -17.59 -3.64 22.00
C GLY A 74 -18.62 -3.15 23.02
N SER A 75 -18.26 -2.94 24.30
CA SER A 75 -19.24 -2.61 25.36
C SER A 75 -19.30 -1.14 25.76
N VAL A 76 -18.40 -0.29 25.24
CA VAL A 76 -18.38 1.17 25.55
C VAL A 76 -18.84 2.05 24.37
N LEU A 77 -19.04 1.45 23.20
CA LEU A 77 -19.33 2.15 21.94
C LEU A 77 -20.68 2.90 21.91
N PRO A 78 -21.81 2.40 22.46
CA PRO A 78 -23.07 3.15 22.37
C PRO A 78 -23.07 4.44 23.20
N TRP A 79 -22.35 4.45 24.33
CA TRP A 79 -22.25 5.64 25.20
C TRP A 79 -21.27 6.67 24.66
N ALA A 80 -20.18 6.24 24.01
CA ALA A 80 -19.23 7.14 23.37
C ALA A 80 -19.88 7.92 22.21
N VAL A 81 -20.72 7.28 21.42
CA VAL A 81 -21.47 7.95 20.33
C VAL A 81 -22.46 8.97 20.89
N ALA A 82 -23.16 8.65 21.98
CA ALA A 82 -24.07 9.59 22.64
C ALA A 82 -23.33 10.82 23.21
N ALA A 83 -22.16 10.61 23.83
CA ALA A 83 -21.33 11.69 24.36
C ALA A 83 -20.78 12.59 23.24
N ILE A 84 -20.28 12.00 22.14
CA ILE A 84 -19.77 12.76 20.99
C ILE A 84 -20.91 13.53 20.30
N ALA A 85 -22.08 12.92 20.13
CA ALA A 85 -23.24 13.59 19.55
C ALA A 85 -23.72 14.77 20.40
N LEU A 86 -23.70 14.63 21.74
CA LEU A 86 -24.06 15.71 22.65
C LEU A 86 -23.05 16.86 22.59
N VAL A 87 -21.75 16.55 22.59
CA VAL A 87 -20.69 17.57 22.47
C VAL A 87 -20.77 18.29 21.11
N ALA A 88 -21.00 17.55 20.02
CA ALA A 88 -21.18 18.13 18.69
C ALA A 88 -22.43 19.03 18.63
N LEU A 89 -23.54 18.63 19.26
CA LEU A 89 -24.76 19.44 19.33
C LEU A 89 -24.53 20.73 20.13
N ILE A 90 -23.83 20.65 21.27
CA ILE A 90 -23.51 21.82 22.09
C ILE A 90 -22.59 22.77 21.31
N ALA A 91 -21.57 22.26 20.62
CA ALA A 91 -20.68 23.06 19.77
C ALA A 91 -21.44 23.71 18.60
N LEU A 92 -22.39 22.99 17.98
CA LEU A 92 -23.23 23.52 16.91
C LEU A 92 -24.13 24.65 17.40
N VAL A 93 -24.80 24.47 18.55
CA VAL A 93 -25.68 25.50 19.14
C VAL A 93 -24.89 26.72 19.59
N ALA A 94 -23.69 26.53 20.15
CA ALA A 94 -22.78 27.62 20.49
C ALA A 94 -22.34 28.38 19.22
N GLY A 95 -21.92 27.67 18.16
CA GLY A 95 -21.52 28.26 16.89
C GLY A 95 -22.64 29.02 16.18
N GLN A 96 -23.88 28.52 16.23
CA GLN A 96 -25.06 29.18 15.65
C GLN A 96 -25.45 30.49 16.37
N ARG A 97 -25.01 30.69 17.62
CA ARG A 97 -25.23 31.95 18.36
C ARG A 97 -24.20 33.02 18.02
N PHE A 98 -23.02 32.63 17.54
CA PHE A 98 -21.96 33.56 17.07
C PHE A 98 -22.04 33.88 15.57
N ALA A 99 -22.73 33.06 14.76
CA ALA A 99 -22.82 33.23 13.30
C ALA A 99 -24.00 34.10 12.81
N ARG A 100 -24.75 34.80 13.69
CA ARG A 100 -25.90 35.63 13.29
C ARG A 100 -25.56 37.01 12.72
N SER A 101 -24.44 37.16 12.03
CA SER A 101 -24.11 38.41 11.35
C SER A 101 -23.50 38.17 9.98
N THR A 102 -24.28 37.57 9.08
CA THR A 102 -24.10 37.78 7.63
C THR A 102 -25.40 37.46 6.88
N PRO A 103 -25.98 38.38 6.08
CA PRO A 103 -27.12 38.05 5.21
C PRO A 103 -26.66 37.23 3.98
N PRO A 104 -27.52 36.39 3.39
CA PRO A 104 -27.13 35.54 2.28
C PRO A 104 -27.20 36.30 0.94
N ALA A 105 -26.15 36.17 0.14
CA ALA A 105 -26.23 36.39 -1.30
C ALA A 105 -26.76 35.11 -1.95
N THR A 106 -27.93 35.23 -2.57
CA THR A 106 -28.51 34.28 -3.51
C THR A 106 -27.61 34.13 -4.74
N VAL A 107 -27.13 32.92 -5.02
CA VAL A 107 -26.89 32.46 -6.39
C VAL A 107 -27.30 30.99 -6.47
N ALA A 108 -28.44 30.77 -7.13
CA ALA A 108 -28.79 29.49 -7.69
C ALA A 108 -27.86 29.21 -8.89
N SER A 109 -27.27 28.03 -8.93
CA SER A 109 -26.77 27.44 -10.18
C SER A 109 -27.14 25.97 -10.15
N GLU A 110 -28.27 25.73 -10.81
CA GLU A 110 -28.80 24.45 -11.21
C GLU A 110 -27.84 23.87 -12.27
N VAL A 111 -27.08 22.84 -11.91
CA VAL A 111 -26.31 22.05 -12.89
C VAL A 111 -27.10 20.77 -13.14
N PRO A 112 -27.55 20.51 -14.37
CA PRO A 112 -28.29 19.30 -14.68
C PRO A 112 -27.36 18.09 -14.56
N ALA A 113 -27.87 17.04 -13.90
CA ALA A 113 -27.22 15.75 -13.80
C ALA A 113 -27.23 15.04 -15.16
N THR A 114 -26.23 15.29 -16.00
CA THR A 114 -25.81 14.34 -17.03
C THR A 114 -24.83 13.36 -16.38
N ALA A 115 -25.38 12.24 -15.91
CA ALA A 115 -24.61 11.04 -15.61
C ALA A 115 -24.05 10.48 -16.92
N THR A 116 -22.92 11.04 -17.39
CA THR A 116 -22.09 10.35 -18.38
C THR A 116 -21.40 9.21 -17.65
N GLN A 117 -22.02 8.04 -17.76
CA GLN A 117 -21.38 6.76 -17.50
C GLN A 117 -20.07 6.73 -18.30
N SER A 118 -18.94 6.91 -17.62
CA SER A 118 -17.65 6.54 -18.18
C SER A 118 -17.60 5.02 -18.25
N GLY A 119 -18.21 4.46 -19.29
CA GLY A 119 -17.82 3.18 -19.84
C GLY A 119 -16.42 3.35 -20.41
N THR A 120 -15.39 3.16 -19.57
CA THR A 120 -14.02 3.09 -20.07
C THR A 120 -13.93 1.83 -20.90
N ALA A 121 -13.94 1.96 -22.23
CA ALA A 121 -13.48 0.90 -23.10
C ALA A 121 -12.11 0.43 -22.57
N PRO A 122 -11.84 -0.89 -22.51
CA PRO A 122 -10.54 -1.37 -22.09
C PRO A 122 -9.47 -0.73 -22.97
N VAL A 123 -8.50 -0.07 -22.34
CA VAL A 123 -7.37 0.57 -23.03
C VAL A 123 -6.64 -0.50 -23.83
N ASP A 124 -6.40 -0.24 -25.11
CA ASP A 124 -5.65 -1.17 -25.97
C ASP A 124 -4.16 -1.11 -25.62
N ILE A 125 -3.73 -2.06 -24.78
CA ILE A 125 -2.35 -2.20 -24.28
C ILE A 125 -1.37 -2.52 -25.42
N SER A 126 -1.86 -3.07 -26.55
CA SER A 126 -1.01 -3.54 -27.64
C SER A 126 -0.35 -2.42 -28.44
N GLN A 127 -0.87 -1.18 -28.33
CA GLN A 127 -0.35 -0.02 -29.04
C GLN A 127 0.51 0.91 -28.18
N MET A 128 0.66 0.63 -26.89
CA MET A 128 1.45 1.47 -25.99
C MET A 128 2.93 1.07 -25.95
N SER A 129 3.81 2.05 -25.82
CA SER A 129 5.23 1.81 -25.55
C SER A 129 5.43 1.17 -24.17
N PRO A 130 6.55 0.46 -23.94
CA PRO A 130 6.91 -0.03 -22.61
C PRO A 130 6.92 1.08 -21.54
N GLU A 131 7.44 2.25 -21.87
CA GLU A 131 7.54 3.41 -20.99
C GLU A 131 6.15 3.94 -20.61
N GLU A 132 5.27 4.15 -21.59
CA GLU A 132 3.90 4.61 -21.33
C GLU A 132 3.12 3.61 -20.47
N ARG A 133 3.38 2.30 -20.63
CA ARG A 133 2.75 1.28 -19.78
C ARG A 133 3.22 1.37 -18.33
N ALA A 134 4.50 1.65 -18.12
CA ALA A 134 5.06 1.85 -16.79
C ALA A 134 4.49 3.12 -16.14
N GLU A 135 4.43 4.22 -16.89
CA GLU A 135 3.90 5.52 -16.44
C GLU A 135 2.42 5.42 -16.05
N ARG A 136 1.58 4.76 -16.86
CA ARG A 136 0.17 4.56 -16.48
C ARG A 136 -0.01 3.75 -15.20
N LEU A 137 0.87 2.78 -14.95
CA LEU A 137 0.86 2.03 -13.70
C LEU A 137 1.35 2.90 -12.54
N TYR A 138 2.35 3.75 -12.74
CA TYR A 138 2.79 4.76 -11.78
C TYR A 138 1.63 5.69 -11.39
N ASP A 139 0.98 6.32 -12.35
CA ASP A 139 -0.16 7.21 -12.14
C ASP A 139 -1.27 6.53 -11.34
N ARG A 140 -1.55 5.27 -11.68
CA ARG A 140 -2.56 4.48 -10.97
C ARG A 140 -2.17 4.27 -9.51
N VAL A 141 -0.92 3.94 -9.23
CA VAL A 141 -0.42 3.73 -7.86
C VAL A 141 -0.45 5.04 -7.08
N MET A 142 0.02 6.15 -7.66
CA MET A 142 0.03 7.46 -6.98
C MET A 142 -1.39 7.96 -6.70
N ALA A 143 -2.30 7.89 -7.66
CA ALA A 143 -3.70 8.28 -7.46
C ALA A 143 -4.41 7.44 -6.38
N LEU A 144 -4.04 6.17 -6.22
CA LEU A 144 -4.56 5.32 -5.13
C LEU A 144 -3.96 5.71 -3.78
N ASN A 145 -2.67 6.04 -3.74
CA ASN A 145 -1.99 6.50 -2.54
C ASN A 145 -2.58 7.81 -2.02
N GLU A 146 -2.82 8.79 -2.90
CA GLU A 146 -3.45 10.07 -2.55
C GLU A 146 -4.85 9.90 -1.94
N ARG A 147 -5.60 8.88 -2.40
CA ARG A 147 -6.93 8.53 -1.88
C ARG A 147 -6.87 7.65 -0.62
N GLY A 148 -5.68 7.41 -0.06
CA GLY A 148 -5.48 6.58 1.14
C GLY A 148 -5.77 5.08 0.92
N ARG A 149 -5.79 4.60 -0.32
CA ARG A 149 -6.15 3.21 -0.68
C ARG A 149 -4.95 2.28 -0.56
N ALA A 150 -4.40 2.13 0.65
CA ALA A 150 -3.16 1.41 0.90
C ALA A 150 -3.15 -0.06 0.40
N ASP A 151 -4.27 -0.79 0.54
CA ASP A 151 -4.35 -2.17 0.06
C ASP A 151 -4.27 -2.25 -1.47
N SER A 152 -4.87 -1.28 -2.17
CA SER A 152 -4.77 -1.19 -3.62
C SER A 152 -3.36 -0.79 -4.06
N VAL A 153 -2.70 0.11 -3.33
CA VAL A 153 -1.27 0.44 -3.57
C VAL A 153 -0.41 -0.83 -3.47
N ARG A 154 -0.57 -1.62 -2.41
CA ARG A 154 0.18 -2.89 -2.23
C ARG A 154 -0.10 -3.90 -3.34
N PHE A 155 -1.31 -3.91 -3.87
CA PHE A 155 -1.68 -4.81 -4.97
C PHE A 155 -1.04 -4.40 -6.30
N PHE A 156 -1.07 -3.12 -6.66
CA PHE A 156 -0.59 -2.63 -7.96
C PHE A 156 0.91 -2.32 -7.99
N ALA A 157 1.54 -1.99 -6.85
CA ALA A 157 2.94 -1.60 -6.81
C ALA A 157 3.91 -2.65 -7.40
N PRO A 158 3.81 -3.96 -7.11
CA PRO A 158 4.70 -4.96 -7.72
C PRO A 158 4.62 -4.98 -9.25
N MET A 159 3.43 -4.77 -9.82
CA MET A 159 3.23 -4.71 -11.26
C MET A 159 3.90 -3.46 -11.86
N ALA A 160 3.74 -2.31 -11.21
CA ALA A 160 4.39 -1.07 -11.63
C ALA A 160 5.92 -1.18 -11.54
N MET A 161 6.46 -1.70 -10.44
CA MET A 161 7.90 -1.90 -10.27
C MET A 161 8.48 -2.84 -11.35
N GLN A 162 7.76 -3.92 -11.68
CA GLN A 162 8.17 -4.83 -12.74
C GLN A 162 8.16 -4.16 -14.12
N ALA A 163 7.20 -3.28 -14.40
CA ALA A 163 7.16 -2.53 -15.66
C ALA A 163 8.40 -1.64 -15.82
N TYR A 164 8.80 -0.90 -14.78
CA TYR A 164 10.05 -0.13 -14.81
C TYR A 164 11.28 -1.04 -14.91
N ALA A 165 11.32 -2.17 -14.21
CA ALA A 165 12.44 -3.11 -14.30
C ALA A 165 12.67 -3.63 -15.74
N MET A 166 11.61 -3.71 -16.56
CA MET A 166 11.69 -4.15 -17.95
C MET A 166 12.21 -3.09 -18.93
N LEU A 167 12.26 -1.82 -18.55
CA LEU A 167 12.80 -0.75 -19.41
C LEU A 167 14.34 -0.81 -19.53
N GLY A 168 15.00 -1.60 -18.68
CA GLY A 168 16.45 -1.74 -18.66
C GLY A 168 17.12 -0.56 -17.96
N ARG A 169 17.92 0.22 -18.69
CA ARG A 169 18.70 1.32 -18.08
C ARG A 169 17.81 2.55 -17.83
N LEU A 170 17.41 2.73 -16.59
CA LEU A 170 16.57 3.85 -16.17
C LEU A 170 17.35 5.18 -16.12
N ASN A 171 16.70 6.25 -16.60
CA ASN A 171 17.13 7.64 -16.42
C ASN A 171 16.74 8.16 -15.00
N ALA A 172 17.04 9.43 -14.68
CA ALA A 172 16.80 9.98 -13.33
C ALA A 172 15.31 10.03 -12.97
N ASP A 173 14.47 10.43 -13.92
CA ASP A 173 13.00 10.47 -13.80
C ASP A 173 12.41 9.09 -13.50
N GLN A 174 12.70 8.11 -14.35
CA GLN A 174 12.21 6.73 -14.18
C GLN A 174 12.71 6.07 -12.89
N ARG A 175 13.92 6.43 -12.42
CA ARG A 175 14.41 6.00 -11.11
C ARG A 175 13.62 6.63 -9.98
N TYR A 176 13.29 7.91 -10.11
CA TYR A 176 12.45 8.60 -9.14
C TYR A 176 11.08 7.93 -9.07
N ASP A 177 10.43 7.67 -10.19
CA ASP A 177 9.12 6.99 -10.24
C ASP A 177 9.15 5.60 -9.60
N LEU A 178 10.12 4.77 -9.98
CA LEU A 178 10.31 3.45 -9.38
C LEU A 178 10.53 3.55 -7.85
N GLY A 179 11.36 4.50 -7.43
CA GLY A 179 11.60 4.77 -6.02
C GLY A 179 10.36 5.26 -5.28
N ARG A 180 9.52 6.07 -5.93
CA ARG A 180 8.26 6.58 -5.38
C ARG A 180 7.23 5.48 -5.22
N ILE A 181 7.08 4.59 -6.22
CA ILE A 181 6.25 3.38 -6.11
C ILE A 181 6.69 2.54 -4.90
N ALA A 182 8.00 2.33 -4.77
CA ALA A 182 8.56 1.63 -3.62
C ALA A 182 8.26 2.34 -2.30
N ALA A 183 8.43 3.67 -2.25
CA ALA A 183 8.20 4.44 -1.04
C ALA A 183 6.73 4.38 -0.57
N VAL A 184 5.76 4.57 -1.48
CA VAL A 184 4.32 4.54 -1.12
C VAL A 184 3.83 3.12 -0.80
N SER A 185 4.50 2.09 -1.32
CA SER A 185 4.21 0.69 -0.98
C SER A 185 4.94 0.20 0.28
N GLY A 186 5.83 1.02 0.85
CA GLY A 186 6.57 0.74 2.08
C GLY A 186 7.92 0.05 1.89
N ASP A 187 8.40 -0.11 0.66
CA ASP A 187 9.73 -0.64 0.37
C ASP A 187 10.79 0.47 0.44
N ALA A 188 11.26 0.73 1.65
CA ALA A 188 12.31 1.71 1.90
C ALA A 188 13.66 1.33 1.28
N ARG A 189 13.90 0.04 0.99
CA ARG A 189 15.19 -0.43 0.44
C ARG A 189 15.29 -0.06 -1.03
N VAL A 190 14.25 -0.35 -1.81
CA VAL A 190 14.20 0.00 -3.23
C VAL A 190 14.18 1.52 -3.40
N ALA A 191 13.37 2.24 -2.61
CA ALA A 191 13.36 3.70 -2.62
C ALA A 191 14.76 4.29 -2.36
N LYS A 192 15.48 3.76 -1.34
CA LYS A 192 16.85 4.18 -1.06
C LYS A 192 17.79 3.89 -2.23
N ALA A 193 17.77 2.67 -2.78
CA ALA A 193 18.66 2.28 -3.87
C ALA A 193 18.49 3.17 -5.12
N GLN A 194 17.25 3.54 -5.46
CA GLN A 194 17.02 4.49 -6.56
C GLN A 194 17.52 5.89 -6.23
N SER A 195 17.27 6.39 -5.00
CA SER A 195 17.82 7.69 -4.57
C SER A 195 19.35 7.72 -4.60
N ASP A 196 20.01 6.65 -4.15
CA ASP A 196 21.47 6.53 -4.16
C ASP A 196 22.01 6.58 -5.59
N SER A 197 21.32 5.93 -6.54
CA SER A 197 21.73 5.92 -7.95
C SER A 197 21.60 7.30 -8.61
N ILE A 198 20.53 8.03 -8.32
CA ILE A 198 20.34 9.41 -8.78
C ILE A 198 21.44 10.30 -8.18
N LEU A 199 21.66 10.22 -6.87
CA LEU A 199 22.61 11.06 -6.14
C LEU A 199 24.08 10.72 -6.42
N ALA A 200 24.37 9.50 -6.88
CA ALA A 200 25.70 9.14 -7.38
C ALA A 200 26.04 9.84 -8.70
N SER A 201 25.02 10.17 -9.51
CA SER A 201 25.19 10.86 -10.79
C SER A 201 25.21 12.38 -10.59
N ASP A 202 24.31 12.89 -9.75
CA ASP A 202 24.27 14.30 -9.34
C ASP A 202 23.95 14.39 -7.83
N PRO A 203 24.94 14.73 -6.97
CA PRO A 203 24.74 14.82 -5.52
C PRO A 203 23.75 15.90 -5.06
N GLN A 204 23.38 16.84 -5.92
CA GLN A 204 22.44 17.92 -5.62
C GLN A 204 21.07 17.70 -6.27
N HIS A 205 20.87 16.59 -6.98
CA HIS A 205 19.64 16.34 -7.73
C HIS A 205 18.38 16.37 -6.83
N LEU A 206 17.41 17.22 -7.17
CA LEU A 206 16.25 17.50 -6.32
C LEU A 206 15.41 16.26 -6.05
N LEU A 207 15.08 15.51 -7.10
CA LEU A 207 14.31 14.27 -6.98
C LEU A 207 15.03 13.20 -6.17
N GLY A 208 16.37 13.11 -6.30
CA GLY A 208 17.19 12.18 -5.53
C GLY A 208 17.18 12.52 -4.04
N LEU A 209 17.29 13.81 -3.69
CA LEU A 209 17.26 14.28 -2.31
C LEU A 209 15.88 14.06 -1.67
N LEU A 210 14.79 14.35 -2.38
CA LEU A 210 13.42 14.09 -1.91
C LEU A 210 13.19 12.61 -1.65
N LEU A 211 13.58 11.75 -2.59
CA LEU A 211 13.42 10.32 -2.46
C LEU A 211 14.28 9.74 -1.31
N ALA A 212 15.50 10.25 -1.12
CA ALA A 212 16.34 9.87 0.01
C ALA A 212 15.74 10.28 1.37
N ALA A 213 15.09 11.45 1.43
CA ALA A 213 14.35 11.87 2.61
C ALA A 213 13.17 10.93 2.91
N ASP A 214 12.37 10.57 1.89
CA ASP A 214 11.26 9.63 2.06
C ASP A 214 11.73 8.22 2.45
N ALA A 215 12.81 7.72 1.84
CA ALA A 215 13.39 6.45 2.23
C ALA A 215 13.88 6.46 3.68
N SER A 216 14.46 7.57 4.14
CA SER A 216 14.92 7.72 5.53
C SER A 216 13.75 7.77 6.51
N ARG A 217 12.70 8.53 6.19
CA ARG A 217 11.44 8.57 6.94
C ARG A 217 10.82 7.18 7.11
N LEU A 218 10.75 6.39 6.04
CA LEU A 218 10.20 5.03 6.07
C LEU A 218 11.00 4.07 6.97
N ARG A 219 12.31 4.28 7.11
CA ARG A 219 13.16 3.50 8.03
C ARG A 219 13.13 4.02 9.47
N GLY A 220 12.36 5.07 9.77
CA GLY A 220 12.35 5.74 11.07
C GLY A 220 13.60 6.62 11.32
N ASP A 221 14.41 6.86 10.29
CA ASP A 221 15.62 7.68 10.38
C ASP A 221 15.28 9.17 10.18
N ARG A 222 14.83 9.80 11.27
CA ARG A 222 14.47 11.23 11.29
C ARG A 222 15.67 12.15 11.06
N VAL A 223 16.85 11.74 11.50
CA VAL A 223 18.09 12.53 11.32
C VAL A 223 18.47 12.53 9.84
N GLY A 224 18.42 11.37 9.19
CA GLY A 224 18.60 11.24 7.75
C GLY A 224 17.57 12.02 6.96
N GLU A 225 16.28 11.88 7.29
CA GLU A 225 15.20 12.66 6.64
C GLU A 225 15.49 14.16 6.67
N ASN A 226 15.77 14.71 7.85
CA ASN A 226 16.05 16.14 8.02
C ASN A 226 17.33 16.57 7.29
N THR A 227 18.35 15.73 7.26
CA THR A 227 19.60 15.99 6.52
C THR A 227 19.33 16.14 5.02
N TYR A 228 18.57 15.21 4.43
CA TYR A 228 18.24 15.28 3.01
C TYR A 228 17.30 16.43 2.67
N LEU A 229 16.31 16.73 3.51
CA LEU A 229 15.42 17.89 3.32
C LEU A 229 16.18 19.22 3.37
N ARG A 230 17.14 19.38 4.28
CA ARG A 230 18.00 20.58 4.31
C ARG A 230 18.84 20.72 3.04
N ARG A 231 19.46 19.62 2.59
CA ARG A 231 20.20 19.61 1.32
C ARG A 231 19.31 19.96 0.14
N PHE A 232 18.08 19.44 0.11
CA PHE A 232 17.09 19.75 -0.92
C PHE A 232 16.77 21.24 -0.98
N VAL A 233 16.49 21.87 0.16
CA VAL A 233 16.23 23.33 0.23
C VAL A 233 17.44 24.16 -0.21
N ILE A 234 18.66 23.72 0.12
CA ILE A 234 19.90 24.41 -0.26
C ILE A 234 20.19 24.27 -1.77
N ALA A 235 19.96 23.08 -2.34
CA ALA A 235 20.23 22.79 -3.75
C ALA A 235 19.21 23.47 -4.70
N GLU A 236 17.98 23.67 -4.23
CA GLU A 236 16.86 24.12 -5.06
C GLU A 236 17.13 25.34 -5.95
N PRO A 237 17.69 26.46 -5.45
CA PRO A 237 17.89 27.64 -6.28
C PRO A 237 18.81 27.38 -7.49
N SER A 238 19.90 26.62 -7.30
CA SER A 238 20.84 26.30 -8.38
C SER A 238 20.36 25.16 -9.27
N GLU A 239 19.62 24.20 -8.73
CA GLU A 239 19.10 23.08 -9.52
C GLU A 239 17.97 23.52 -10.45
N ARG A 240 17.09 24.43 -10.02
CA ARG A 240 15.98 24.90 -10.86
C ARG A 240 16.41 25.67 -12.09
N THR A 241 17.55 26.35 -12.04
CA THR A 241 18.07 27.07 -13.22
C THR A 241 18.51 26.13 -14.33
N LYS A 242 18.77 24.85 -14.02
CA LYS A 242 19.08 23.82 -15.02
C LYS A 242 17.89 23.46 -15.91
N GLN A 243 16.65 23.72 -15.46
CA GLN A 243 15.41 23.42 -16.19
C GLN A 243 15.35 21.99 -16.74
N LEU A 244 15.80 21.01 -15.95
CA LEU A 244 15.75 19.60 -16.35
C LEU A 244 14.28 19.18 -16.60
N PRO A 245 13.98 18.42 -17.67
CA PRO A 245 12.61 18.00 -17.98
C PRO A 245 11.88 17.37 -16.80
N GLU A 246 12.56 16.52 -16.04
CA GLU A 246 12.03 15.88 -14.84
C GLU A 246 11.69 16.87 -13.73
N TYR A 247 12.45 17.97 -13.57
CA TYR A 247 12.09 19.01 -12.60
C TYR A 247 10.81 19.75 -13.00
N LEU A 248 10.60 19.94 -14.30
CA LEU A 248 9.40 20.58 -14.82
C LEU A 248 8.17 19.66 -14.68
N GLN A 249 8.34 18.36 -14.94
CA GLN A 249 7.27 17.36 -14.77
C GLN A 249 6.84 17.23 -13.30
N HIS A 250 7.79 17.30 -12.36
CA HIS A 250 7.53 17.15 -10.93
C HIS A 250 7.42 18.50 -10.18
N VAL A 251 7.20 19.62 -10.88
CA VAL A 251 7.24 20.97 -10.29
C VAL A 251 6.30 21.14 -9.10
N THR A 252 5.08 20.64 -9.20
CA THR A 252 4.06 20.72 -8.15
C THR A 252 4.49 19.98 -6.88
N GLU A 253 5.10 18.81 -7.06
CA GLU A 253 5.64 18.03 -5.94
C GLU A 253 6.84 18.74 -5.30
N ILE A 254 7.78 19.22 -6.11
CA ILE A 254 8.96 19.93 -5.61
C ILE A 254 8.50 21.17 -4.81
N ASP A 255 7.55 21.94 -5.33
CA ASP A 255 6.98 23.13 -4.66
C ASP A 255 6.32 22.77 -3.32
N ALA A 256 5.45 21.76 -3.31
CA ALA A 256 4.77 21.30 -2.10
C ALA A 256 5.77 20.83 -1.04
N ARG A 257 6.82 20.11 -1.46
CA ARG A 257 7.85 19.60 -0.56
C ARG A 257 8.78 20.70 -0.05
N LEU A 258 9.06 21.74 -0.82
CA LEU A 258 9.78 22.92 -0.35
C LEU A 258 9.00 23.68 0.69
N ALA A 259 7.71 23.93 0.45
CA ALA A 259 6.84 24.61 1.40
C ALA A 259 6.77 23.84 2.73
N GLN A 260 6.66 22.51 2.67
CA GLN A 260 6.71 21.66 3.86
C GLN A 260 8.07 21.70 4.55
N ALA A 261 9.18 21.60 3.81
CA ALA A 261 10.52 21.59 4.41
C ALA A 261 10.89 22.94 5.07
N ARG A 262 10.42 24.06 4.52
CA ARG A 262 10.68 25.42 5.03
C ARG A 262 9.82 25.80 6.23
N SER A 263 8.74 25.07 6.50
CA SER A 263 7.84 25.30 7.65
C SER A 263 8.21 24.47 8.89
N ARG A 264 9.20 23.58 8.78
CA ARG A 264 9.76 22.80 9.89
C ARG A 264 10.93 23.55 10.54
#